data_AF-A0A370Q2E1-F1
#
_entry.id   AF-A0A370Q2E1-F1
#
_cell.length_a   1.000
_cell.length_b   1.000
_cell.length_c   1.000
_cell.angle_alpha   90.00
_cell.angle_beta   90.00
_cell.angle_gamma   90.00
#
_symmetry.space_group_name_H-M   'P 1'
#
loop_
_entity.id
_entity.type
_entity.pdbx_description
1 polymer ?
#
loop_
_entity_poly.entity_id
_entity_poly.type
_entity_poly.pdbx_seq_one_letter_code
_entity_poly.pdbx_strand_id
1 'polypeptide(L)'
;MTRVIKFLTDLDDYELAYFAKFKLKTYMPETQSEINKYIADKGLTEQRIEKLIATNPKRDTENGKIRCPRCSTDKIRTEKVEWTNNTGQFGLEDEISSLDGLDGRATYKDQVICNVCGFWIKDPNFEKKKKSFWHYIADGIFNIFTGWY
;
A
#
# COMPACT_ATOMS: atom_id res chain seq x y z
N MET A 1 -27.71 -7.37 -3.65
CA MET A 1 -26.72 -6.77 -2.74
C MET A 1 -25.35 -7.33 -3.11
N THR A 2 -24.45 -6.49 -3.64
CA THR A 2 -23.12 -6.90 -4.13
C THR A 2 -22.15 -7.20 -2.98
N ARG A 3 -21.05 -7.94 -3.26
CA ARG A 3 -20.00 -8.24 -2.27
C ARG A 3 -19.37 -6.97 -1.70
N VAL A 4 -19.25 -5.92 -2.51
CA VAL A 4 -18.69 -4.62 -2.11
C VAL A 4 -19.59 -3.94 -1.08
N ILE A 5 -20.90 -3.87 -1.31
CA ILE A 5 -21.83 -3.26 -0.35
C ILE A 5 -21.82 -4.00 0.99
N LYS A 6 -21.75 -5.34 0.99
CA LYS A 6 -21.58 -6.11 2.24
C LYS A 6 -20.30 -5.75 3.00
N PHE A 7 -19.19 -5.52 2.29
CA PHE A 7 -17.97 -5.05 2.93
C PHE A 7 -18.15 -3.65 3.52
N LEU A 8 -18.84 -2.74 2.80
CA LEU A 8 -19.09 -1.37 3.27
C LEU A 8 -20.05 -1.30 4.46
N THR A 9 -20.91 -2.30 4.67
CA THR A 9 -21.77 -2.36 5.87
C THR A 9 -20.99 -2.71 7.14
N ASP A 10 -19.83 -3.34 7.00
CA ASP A 10 -18.97 -3.74 8.12
C ASP A 10 -17.95 -2.64 8.50
N LEU A 11 -17.99 -1.49 7.83
CA LEU A 11 -17.13 -0.34 8.08
C LEU A 11 -17.84 0.68 8.97
N ASP A 12 -17.12 1.24 9.94
CA ASP A 12 -17.62 2.39 10.69
C ASP A 12 -17.53 3.70 9.88
N ASP A 13 -18.12 4.78 10.41
CA ASP A 13 -18.16 6.09 9.75
C ASP A 13 -16.77 6.64 9.38
N TYR A 14 -15.75 6.43 10.24
CA TYR A 14 -14.39 6.86 9.94
C TYR A 14 -13.79 6.02 8.82
N GLU A 15 -13.91 4.69 8.91
CA GLU A 15 -13.44 3.78 7.88
C GLU A 15 -14.11 4.05 6.52
N LEU A 16 -15.42 4.31 6.51
CA LEU A 16 -16.14 4.72 5.31
C LEU A 16 -15.62 6.03 4.73
N ALA A 17 -15.31 7.02 5.58
CA ALA A 17 -14.71 8.27 5.12
C ALA A 17 -13.35 8.05 4.43
N TYR A 18 -12.49 7.22 5.03
CA TYR A 18 -11.21 6.86 4.42
C TYR A 18 -11.37 6.03 3.14
N PHE A 19 -12.33 5.11 3.11
CA PHE A 19 -12.65 4.35 1.89
C PHE A 19 -13.07 5.29 0.76
N ALA A 20 -14.00 6.19 1.04
CA ALA A 20 -14.55 7.15 0.09
C ALA A 20 -13.44 8.06 -0.47
N LYS A 21 -12.58 8.61 0.39
CA LYS A 21 -11.53 9.55 -0.02
C LYS A 21 -10.39 8.89 -0.80
N PHE A 22 -9.98 7.68 -0.42
CA PHE A 22 -8.73 7.09 -0.91
C PHE A 22 -8.90 5.89 -1.84
N LYS A 23 -9.89 5.02 -1.57
CA LYS A 23 -10.03 3.73 -2.26
C LYS A 23 -11.10 3.74 -3.35
N LEU A 24 -12.16 4.54 -3.21
CA LEU A 24 -13.27 4.60 -4.17
C LEU A 24 -12.80 4.75 -5.63
N LYS A 25 -11.86 5.65 -5.89
CA LYS A 25 -11.35 5.94 -7.24
C LYS A 25 -10.63 4.77 -7.93
N THR A 26 -10.29 3.71 -7.21
CA THR A 26 -9.63 2.52 -7.77
C THR A 26 -10.62 1.52 -8.36
N TYR A 27 -11.92 1.70 -8.13
CA TYR A 27 -12.97 0.84 -8.67
C TYR A 27 -13.36 1.28 -10.08
N MET A 28 -14.01 0.40 -10.84
CA MET A 28 -14.60 0.75 -12.13
C MET A 28 -15.74 1.77 -11.97
N PRO A 29 -15.99 2.66 -12.95
CA PRO A 29 -17.01 3.71 -12.85
C PRO A 29 -18.40 3.21 -12.44
N GLU A 30 -18.85 2.07 -12.97
CA GLU A 30 -20.14 1.47 -12.61
C GLU A 30 -20.22 1.10 -11.12
N THR A 31 -19.16 0.48 -10.60
CA THR A 31 -19.06 0.16 -9.16
C THR A 31 -18.94 1.43 -8.32
N GLN A 32 -18.23 2.44 -8.80
CA GLN A 32 -18.15 3.74 -8.11
C GLN A 32 -19.53 4.37 -7.95
N SER A 33 -20.38 4.33 -8.99
CA SER A 33 -21.75 4.84 -8.92
C SER A 33 -22.59 4.11 -7.86
N GLU A 34 -22.50 2.78 -7.78
CA GLU A 34 -23.18 1.99 -6.73
C GLU A 34 -22.70 2.37 -5.33
N ILE A 35 -21.38 2.49 -5.14
CA ILE A 35 -20.78 2.86 -3.86
C ILE A 35 -21.16 4.29 -3.47
N ASN A 36 -21.11 5.24 -4.40
CA ASN A 36 -21.46 6.64 -4.14
C ASN A 36 -22.91 6.77 -3.68
N LYS A 37 -23.83 6.01 -4.28
CA LYS A 37 -25.21 5.95 -3.82
C LYS A 37 -25.29 5.46 -2.37
N TYR A 38 -24.60 4.37 -2.03
CA TYR A 38 -24.55 3.87 -0.66
C TYR A 38 -23.97 4.89 0.35
N ILE A 39 -22.89 5.59 -0.02
CA ILE A 39 -22.26 6.63 0.81
C ILE A 39 -23.22 7.81 1.00
N ALA A 40 -23.92 8.23 -0.06
CA ALA A 40 -24.92 9.29 -0.01
C ALA A 40 -26.11 8.90 0.88
N ASP A 41 -26.60 7.66 0.78
CA ASP A 41 -27.68 7.12 1.62
C ASP A 41 -27.28 7.10 3.12
N LYS A 42 -25.99 7.01 3.44
CA LYS A 42 -25.43 7.13 4.80
C LYS A 42 -25.22 8.60 5.25
N GLY A 43 -25.53 9.57 4.40
CA GLY A 43 -25.35 11.00 4.69
C GLY A 43 -23.89 11.42 4.81
N LEU A 44 -22.97 10.70 4.15
CA LEU A 44 -21.53 11.02 4.11
C LEU A 44 -21.27 12.00 2.95
N THR A 45 -21.47 13.29 3.22
CA THR A 45 -21.08 14.37 2.30
C THR A 45 -19.57 14.55 2.29
N GLU A 46 -19.02 15.20 1.25
CA GLU A 46 -17.59 15.48 1.16
C GLU A 46 -17.07 16.24 2.40
N GLN A 47 -17.79 17.26 2.86
CA GLN A 47 -17.43 18.01 4.07
C GLN A 47 -17.41 17.12 5.33
N ARG A 48 -18.38 16.19 5.44
CA ARG A 48 -18.44 15.26 6.58
C ARG A 48 -17.28 14.26 6.52
N ILE A 49 -16.95 13.75 5.33
CA ILE A 49 -15.81 12.86 5.10
C ILE A 49 -14.51 13.54 5.56
N GLU A 50 -14.28 14.79 5.15
CA GLU A 50 -13.07 15.53 5.54
C GLU A 50 -12.99 15.77 7.05
N LYS A 51 -14.12 16.14 7.68
CA LYS A 51 -14.21 16.30 9.13
C LYS A 51 -13.89 15.00 9.88
N LEU A 52 -14.41 13.86 9.42
CA LEU A 52 -14.14 12.55 10.02
C LEU A 52 -12.67 12.15 9.90
N ILE A 53 -12.05 12.39 8.74
CA ILE A 53 -10.62 12.10 8.53
C ILE A 53 -9.73 12.98 9.43
N ALA A 54 -10.08 14.25 9.60
CA ALA A 54 -9.34 15.19 10.44
C ALA A 54 -9.42 14.85 11.94
N THR A 55 -10.58 14.37 12.40
CA THR A 55 -10.86 14.10 13.82
C THR A 55 -10.63 12.66 14.24
N ASN A 56 -10.12 11.80 13.34
CA ASN A 56 -10.04 10.36 13.57
C ASN A 56 -9.34 10.00 14.90
N PRO A 57 -10.07 9.50 15.91
CA PRO A 57 -9.54 9.22 17.23
C PRO A 57 -8.68 7.96 17.27
N LYS A 58 -8.73 7.12 16.21
CA LYS A 58 -8.04 5.83 16.17
C LYS A 58 -6.53 5.95 15.95
N ARG A 59 -5.98 7.15 15.78
CA ARG A 59 -4.53 7.36 15.58
C ARG A 59 -3.69 6.91 16.78
N ASP A 60 -4.27 6.91 17.98
CA ASP A 60 -3.49 6.86 19.23
C ASP A 60 -3.65 5.56 20.04
N THR A 61 -4.18 4.48 19.46
CA THR A 61 -4.42 3.23 20.22
C THR A 61 -3.37 2.16 19.94
N GLU A 62 -2.38 2.11 20.82
CA GLU A 62 -1.30 1.14 20.88
C GLU A 62 -1.85 -0.21 21.40
N ASN A 63 -2.09 -1.16 20.49
CA ASN A 63 -2.55 -2.50 20.86
C ASN A 63 -2.04 -3.50 19.83
N GLY A 64 -0.78 -3.96 19.96
CA GLY A 64 -0.13 -5.19 19.43
C GLY A 64 -0.48 -5.78 18.05
N LYS A 65 -1.39 -5.17 17.29
CA LYS A 65 -1.95 -5.60 16.01
C LYS A 65 -1.46 -4.63 14.95
N ILE A 66 -1.13 -5.15 13.78
CA ILE A 66 -0.75 -4.33 12.62
C ILE A 66 -1.95 -3.47 12.24
N ARG A 67 -1.77 -2.14 12.29
CA ARG A 67 -2.78 -1.14 11.96
C ARG A 67 -2.33 -0.39 10.72
N CYS A 68 -3.28 0.05 9.90
CA CYS A 68 -2.97 0.90 8.78
C CYS A 68 -2.47 2.27 9.29
N PRO A 69 -1.28 2.75 8.88
CA PRO A 69 -0.76 4.04 9.36
C PRO A 69 -1.55 5.25 8.85
N ARG A 70 -2.39 5.09 7.82
CA ARG A 70 -3.22 6.18 7.27
C ARG A 70 -4.57 6.31 7.97
N CYS A 71 -5.25 5.20 8.24
CA CYS A 71 -6.64 5.19 8.71
C CYS A 71 -6.85 4.44 10.03
N SER A 72 -5.79 3.84 10.58
CA SER A 72 -5.78 3.12 11.86
C SER A 72 -6.74 1.92 11.98
N THR A 73 -7.29 1.45 10.86
CA THR A 73 -8.02 0.18 10.81
C THR A 73 -7.05 -1.01 10.97
N ASP A 74 -7.56 -2.11 11.51
CA ASP A 74 -6.93 -3.44 11.51
C ASP A 74 -7.45 -4.33 10.37
N LYS A 75 -8.33 -3.82 9.50
CA LYS A 75 -8.79 -4.51 8.27
C LYS A 75 -7.67 -4.54 7.22
N ILE A 76 -6.65 -5.33 7.50
CA ILE A 76 -5.45 -5.51 6.67
C ILE A 76 -5.60 -6.79 5.84
N ARG A 77 -5.22 -6.71 4.57
CA ARG A 77 -5.16 -7.84 3.64
C ARG A 77 -3.69 -8.19 3.38
N THR A 78 -3.36 -9.45 3.55
CA THR A 78 -2.05 -10.01 3.19
C THR A 78 -2.24 -11.00 2.05
N GLU A 79 -1.49 -10.82 0.97
CA GLU A 79 -1.50 -11.70 -0.19
C GLU A 79 -0.07 -12.05 -0.58
N LYS A 80 0.14 -13.28 -1.06
CA LYS A 80 1.41 -13.68 -1.66
C LYS A 80 1.46 -13.22 -3.10
N VAL A 81 2.45 -12.41 -3.43
CA VAL A 81 2.68 -11.92 -4.79
C VAL A 81 4.04 -12.38 -5.28
N GLU A 82 4.14 -12.62 -6.58
CA GLU A 82 5.42 -12.91 -7.21
C GLU A 82 6.37 -11.72 -7.00
N TRP A 83 7.58 -12.04 -6.59
CA TRP A 83 8.61 -11.05 -6.31
C TRP A 83 9.47 -10.86 -7.55
N THR A 84 9.31 -9.70 -8.19
CA THR A 84 9.86 -9.42 -9.52
C THR A 84 10.99 -8.39 -9.49
N ASN A 85 11.27 -7.77 -8.34
CA ASN A 85 12.30 -6.74 -8.19
C ASN A 85 13.56 -7.30 -7.50
N ASN A 86 14.19 -8.28 -8.15
CA ASN A 86 15.45 -8.93 -7.73
C ASN A 86 16.71 -8.19 -8.25
N THR A 87 16.56 -7.11 -9.03
CA THR A 87 17.69 -6.43 -9.67
C THR A 87 18.38 -5.46 -8.71
N GLY A 88 19.39 -5.96 -7.99
CA GLY A 88 20.43 -5.14 -7.35
C GLY A 88 20.43 -5.09 -5.81
N GLN A 89 19.88 -6.09 -5.13
CA GLN A 89 20.17 -6.34 -3.72
C GLN A 89 21.20 -7.49 -3.61
N PHE A 90 22.18 -7.34 -2.73
CA PHE A 90 23.13 -8.38 -2.33
C PHE A 90 22.59 -9.04 -1.06
N GLY A 91 21.71 -10.03 -1.21
CA GLY A 91 21.09 -10.78 -0.11
C GLY A 91 20.80 -12.23 -0.51
N LEU A 92 20.85 -13.14 0.46
CA LEU A 92 20.63 -14.59 0.24
C LEU A 92 19.28 -14.87 -0.44
N GLU A 93 18.24 -14.13 -0.08
CA GLU A 93 16.91 -14.28 -0.69
C GLU A 93 16.88 -13.84 -2.15
N ASP A 94 17.66 -12.82 -2.53
CA ASP A 94 17.75 -12.31 -3.91
C ASP A 94 18.44 -13.30 -4.84
N GLU A 95 19.50 -13.96 -4.35
CA GLU A 95 20.20 -15.03 -5.08
C GLU A 95 19.29 -16.23 -5.31
N ILE A 96 18.52 -16.64 -4.30
CA ILE A 96 17.54 -17.74 -4.43
C ILE A 96 16.46 -17.38 -5.45
N SER A 97 15.92 -16.16 -5.40
CA SER A 97 14.89 -15.71 -6.36
C SER A 97 15.42 -15.61 -7.80
N SER A 98 16.67 -15.17 -7.97
CA SER A 98 17.32 -15.11 -9.29
C SER A 98 17.63 -16.50 -9.84
N LEU A 99 18.08 -17.43 -8.98
CA LEU A 99 18.27 -18.84 -9.33
C LEU A 99 16.95 -19.52 -9.70
N ASP A 100 15.90 -19.29 -8.90
CA ASP A 100 14.56 -19.79 -9.18
C ASP A 100 14.07 -19.30 -10.55
N GLY A 101 14.25 -18.01 -10.86
CA GLY A 101 13.88 -17.44 -12.16
C GLY A 101 14.61 -18.07 -13.35
N LEU A 102 15.87 -18.48 -13.18
CA LEU A 102 16.64 -19.20 -14.22
C LEU A 102 16.16 -20.65 -14.41
N ASP A 103 15.65 -21.28 -13.36
CA ASP A 103 15.03 -22.61 -13.38
C ASP A 103 13.53 -22.58 -13.73
N GLY A 104 12.97 -21.41 -14.04
CA GLY A 104 11.54 -21.23 -14.34
C GLY A 104 10.61 -21.31 -13.11
N ARG A 105 11.15 -21.15 -11.90
CA ARG A 105 10.44 -21.10 -10.62
C ARG A 105 10.20 -19.64 -10.20
N ALA A 106 9.06 -19.38 -9.57
CA ALA A 106 8.69 -18.06 -9.07
C ALA A 106 8.84 -18.00 -7.54
N THR A 107 9.55 -16.98 -7.04
CA THR A 107 9.59 -16.66 -5.60
C THR A 107 8.42 -15.75 -5.24
N TYR A 108 7.73 -16.06 -4.13
CA TYR A 108 6.59 -15.29 -3.65
C TYR A 108 6.90 -14.62 -2.31
N LYS A 109 6.54 -13.34 -2.18
CA LYS A 109 6.65 -12.56 -0.93
C LYS A 109 5.30 -12.02 -0.49
N ASP A 110 5.16 -11.79 0.82
CA ASP A 110 3.96 -11.19 1.38
C ASP A 110 3.86 -9.70 1.03
N GLN A 111 2.79 -9.36 0.34
CA GLN A 111 2.30 -8.00 0.15
C GLN A 111 1.22 -7.72 1.21
N VAL A 112 1.32 -6.57 1.87
CA VAL A 112 0.40 -6.18 2.96
C VAL A 112 -0.23 -4.83 2.62
N ILE A 113 -1.56 -4.81 2.46
CA ILE A 113 -2.32 -3.63 2.04
C ILE A 113 -3.51 -3.41 2.99
N CYS A 114 -3.80 -2.15 3.29
CA CYS A 114 -5.02 -1.76 4.00
C CYS A 114 -6.26 -1.96 3.11
N ASN A 115 -7.19 -2.80 3.56
CA ASN A 115 -8.39 -3.08 2.80
C ASN A 115 -9.42 -1.93 2.83
N VAL A 116 -9.24 -0.92 3.69
CA VAL A 116 -10.13 0.26 3.75
C VAL A 116 -9.64 1.37 2.83
N CYS A 117 -8.43 1.87 3.04
CA CYS A 117 -7.92 3.06 2.33
C CYS A 117 -6.91 2.75 1.21
N GLY A 118 -6.60 1.48 0.97
CA GLY A 118 -5.67 1.04 -0.07
C GLY A 118 -4.20 1.39 0.20
N PHE A 119 -3.85 1.76 1.43
CA PHE A 119 -2.45 2.05 1.78
C PHE A 119 -1.61 0.77 1.79
N TRP A 120 -0.48 0.81 1.09
CA TRP A 120 0.50 -0.27 1.07
C TRP A 120 1.36 -0.21 2.32
N ILE A 121 1.22 -1.22 3.18
CA ILE A 121 2.01 -1.36 4.41
C ILE A 121 3.34 -2.04 4.09
N LYS A 122 3.29 -3.05 3.21
CA LYS A 122 4.47 -3.74 2.67
C LYS A 122 4.25 -4.02 1.19
N ASP A 123 5.14 -3.49 0.36
CA ASP A 123 5.16 -3.71 -1.08
C ASP A 123 6.49 -4.36 -1.49
N PRO A 124 6.55 -5.69 -1.65
CA PRO A 124 7.80 -6.37 -1.95
C PRO A 124 8.42 -5.96 -3.30
N ASN A 125 7.69 -5.30 -4.19
CA ASN A 125 8.17 -4.92 -5.52
C ASN A 125 8.47 -3.41 -5.66
N PHE A 126 8.06 -2.56 -4.71
CA PHE A 126 8.33 -1.11 -4.72
C PHE A 126 9.01 -0.58 -3.45
N GLU A 127 9.64 -1.44 -2.64
CA GLU A 127 10.56 -0.98 -1.61
C GLU A 127 11.62 -0.07 -2.24
N LYS A 128 11.54 1.25 -1.98
CA LYS A 128 12.52 2.21 -2.48
C LYS A 128 13.89 1.76 -2.02
N LYS A 129 14.75 1.43 -2.97
CA LYS A 129 16.19 1.18 -2.76
C LYS A 129 16.73 2.29 -1.85
N LYS A 130 17.05 1.98 -0.59
CA LYS A 130 17.98 2.83 0.17
C LYS A 130 19.28 2.73 -0.59
N LYS A 131 19.59 3.73 -1.42
CA LYS A 131 20.90 3.82 -2.07
C LYS A 131 21.94 3.70 -0.97
N SER A 132 22.78 2.68 -1.04
CA SER A 132 23.88 2.48 -0.11
C SER A 132 24.73 3.73 -0.08
N PHE A 133 25.21 4.14 1.10
CA PHE A 133 26.13 5.28 1.26
C PHE A 133 27.35 5.16 0.33
N TRP A 134 27.80 3.93 0.04
CA TRP A 134 28.86 3.62 -0.91
C TRP A 134 28.58 4.06 -2.35
N HIS A 135 27.31 4.10 -2.77
CA HIS A 135 26.92 4.56 -4.10
C HIS A 135 27.21 6.06 -4.30
N TYR A 136 27.06 6.87 -3.25
CA TYR A 136 27.43 8.29 -3.28
C TYR A 136 28.94 8.53 -3.32
N ILE A 137 29.71 7.69 -2.64
CA ILE A 137 31.18 7.77 -2.67
C ILE A 137 31.72 7.36 -4.04
N ALA A 138 31.18 6.29 -4.63
CA ALA A 138 31.59 5.81 -5.95
C ALA A 138 31.31 6.83 -7.07
N ASP A 139 30.12 7.46 -7.07
CA ASP A 139 29.78 8.53 -8.04
C ASP A 139 30.66 9.77 -7.86
N GLY A 140 31.05 10.09 -6.62
CA GLY A 140 31.98 11.20 -6.33
C GLY A 140 33.40 10.93 -6.84
N ILE A 141 33.92 9.72 -6.65
CA ILE A 141 35.26 9.33 -7.12
C ILE A 141 35.29 9.24 -8.65
N PHE A 142 34.25 8.70 -9.29
CA PHE A 142 34.19 8.62 -10.76
C PHE A 142 34.22 10.02 -11.41
N ASN A 143 33.46 10.98 -10.87
CA ASN A 143 33.49 12.37 -11.36
C ASN A 143 34.83 13.10 -11.11
N ILE A 144 35.62 12.67 -10.12
CA ILE A 144 36.97 13.19 -9.89
C ILE A 144 37.97 12.58 -10.89
N PHE A 145 37.80 11.31 -11.28
CA PHE A 145 38.69 10.63 -12.21
C PHE A 145 38.35 10.86 -13.70
N THR A 146 37.10 11.18 -14.05
CA THR A 146 36.68 11.44 -15.44
C THR A 146 36.44 12.92 -15.76
N GLY A 147 36.88 13.84 -14.90
CA GLY A 147 36.98 15.24 -15.30
C GLY A 147 37.97 15.38 -16.46
N TRP A 148 37.52 16.05 -17.52
CA TRP A 148 38.20 16.41 -18.79
C TRP A 148 37.84 15.56 -20.02
N TYR A 149 36.74 15.93 -20.69
CA TYR A 149 36.82 16.59 -22.01
C TYR A 149 35.63 17.52 -22.22
#